data_AF-A0A969WVL4-F1
#
_entry.id   AF-A0A969WVL4-F1
#
_cell.length_a   1.000
_cell.length_b   1.000
_cell.length_c   1.000
_cell.angle_alpha   90.00
_cell.angle_beta   90.00
_cell.angle_gamma   90.00
#
_symmetry.space_group_name_H-M   'P 1'
#
loop_
_entity.id
_entity.type
_entity.pdbx_description
1 polymer ?
#
loop_
_entity_poly.entity_id
_entity_poly.type
_entity_poly.pdbx_seq_one_letter_code
_entity_poly.pdbx_strand_id
1 'polypeptide(L)'
;MNRLKTKYRSSLVALSFLVIGATTAFAQQESSTTTLSLQECREMALENNIESNIAKEQITAADYRVAAYKTNYLPKLSAAGTYLYSDAKFGRTIE
;
A
#
# COMPACT_ATOMS: atom_id res chain seq x y z
N MET A 1 -27.32 53.10 -29.02
CA MET A 1 -26.90 51.67 -29.05
C MET A 1 -26.26 51.14 -27.75
N ASN A 2 -25.52 51.94 -26.97
CA ASN A 2 -24.72 51.40 -25.84
C ASN A 2 -25.49 51.17 -24.54
N ARG A 3 -26.51 51.98 -24.23
CA ARG A 3 -27.36 51.81 -23.03
C ARG A 3 -28.12 50.48 -23.02
N LEU A 4 -28.49 50.00 -24.21
CA LEU A 4 -29.23 48.75 -24.39
C LEU A 4 -28.32 47.53 -24.14
N LYS A 5 -27.08 47.55 -24.67
CA LYS A 5 -26.06 46.53 -24.40
C LYS A 5 -25.70 46.45 -22.90
N THR A 6 -25.62 47.59 -22.21
CA THR A 6 -25.36 47.61 -20.75
C THR A 6 -26.52 47.03 -19.95
N LYS A 7 -27.78 47.32 -20.31
CA LYS A 7 -28.96 46.70 -19.68
C LYS A 7 -28.98 45.19 -19.87
N TYR A 8 -28.69 44.69 -21.08
CA TYR A 8 -28.64 43.24 -21.34
C TYR A 8 -27.49 42.55 -20.61
N ARG A 9 -26.31 43.17 -20.53
CA ARG A 9 -25.19 42.63 -19.74
C ARG A 9 -25.51 42.54 -18.25
N SER A 10 -26.14 43.59 -17.70
CA SER A 10 -26.57 43.59 -16.30
C SER A 10 -27.64 42.52 -16.01
N SER A 11 -28.59 42.35 -16.93
CA SER A 11 -29.61 41.30 -16.84
C SER A 11 -29.02 39.88 -16.94
N LEU A 12 -28.03 39.69 -17.82
CA LEU A 12 -27.33 38.41 -18.01
C LEU A 12 -26.50 38.02 -16.79
N VAL A 13 -25.85 38.98 -16.13
CA VAL A 13 -25.10 38.74 -14.88
C VAL A 13 -26.06 38.41 -13.72
N ALA A 14 -27.19 39.11 -13.61
CA ALA A 14 -28.20 38.82 -12.59
C ALA A 14 -28.80 37.41 -12.76
N LEU A 15 -29.04 36.98 -14.01
CA LEU A 15 -29.53 35.63 -14.31
C LEU A 15 -28.48 34.55 -13.97
N SER A 16 -27.20 34.80 -14.23
CA SER A 16 -26.13 33.86 -13.82
C SER A 16 -26.01 33.71 -12.31
N PHE A 17 -26.20 34.79 -11.54
CA PHE A 17 -26.17 34.74 -10.07
C PHE A 17 -27.37 33.97 -9.49
N LEU A 18 -28.56 34.12 -10.09
CA LEU A 18 -29.77 33.41 -9.68
C LEU A 18 -29.65 31.89 -9.90
N VAL A 19 -29.04 31.45 -11.01
CA VAL A 19 -28.82 30.03 -11.30
C VAL A 19 -27.80 29.40 -10.34
N ILE A 20 -26.74 30.12 -9.99
CA ILE A 20 -25.71 29.62 -9.04
C ILE A 20 -26.26 29.58 -7.60
N GLY A 21 -27.12 30.53 -7.21
CA GLY A 21 -27.76 30.52 -5.89
C GLY A 21 -28.84 29.43 -5.72
N ALA A 22 -29.44 28.96 -6.82
CA ALA A 22 -30.43 27.89 -6.79
C ALA A 22 -29.81 26.49 -6.69
N THR A 23 -28.57 26.30 -7.18
CA THR A 23 -27.88 25.00 -7.10
C THR A 23 -27.26 24.72 -5.73
N THR A 24 -26.95 25.75 -4.93
CA THR A 24 -26.40 25.56 -3.57
C THR A 24 -27.45 25.08 -2.56
N ALA A 25 -28.75 25.28 -2.82
CA ALA A 25 -29.83 24.74 -1.99
C ALA A 25 -29.98 23.21 -2.11
N PHE A 26 -29.55 22.62 -3.23
CA PHE A 26 -29.53 21.16 -3.42
C PHE A 26 -28.18 20.51 -3.05
N ALA A 27 -27.17 21.31 -2.68
CA ALA A 27 -25.88 20.79 -2.20
C ALA A 27 -25.86 20.53 -0.68
N GLN A 28 -26.93 20.86 0.04
CA GLN A 28 -27.08 20.62 1.48
C GLN A 28 -28.22 19.64 1.80
N GLN A 29 -28.63 18.80 0.85
CA GLN A 29 -29.55 17.70 1.08
C GLN A 29 -28.75 16.44 1.48
N GLU A 30 -28.55 16.28 2.79
CA GLU A 30 -28.55 15.04 3.59
C GLU A 30 -28.09 13.74 2.88
N SER A 31 -27.05 13.02 3.29
CA SER A 31 -27.10 12.18 4.50
C SER A 31 -25.76 11.43 4.67
N SER A 32 -24.91 11.83 5.60
CA SER A 32 -24.04 10.87 6.34
C SER A 32 -23.38 11.56 7.55
N THR A 33 -24.20 12.19 8.38
CA THR A 33 -23.93 12.27 9.82
C THR A 33 -24.29 10.94 10.52
N THR A 34 -24.26 9.82 9.80
CA THR A 34 -23.80 8.56 10.38
C THR A 34 -22.28 8.72 10.44
N THR A 35 -21.70 9.16 11.56
CA THR A 35 -21.12 8.18 12.48
C THR A 35 -20.96 6.83 11.76
N LEU A 36 -19.87 6.63 11.02
CA LEU A 36 -19.25 5.31 11.04
C LEU A 36 -19.29 4.94 12.52
N SER A 37 -20.09 3.94 12.88
CA SER A 37 -20.32 3.62 14.28
C SER A 37 -18.93 3.51 14.93
N LEU A 38 -18.74 3.92 16.19
CA LEU A 38 -17.42 3.86 16.84
C LEU A 38 -16.76 2.47 16.66
N GLN A 39 -17.60 1.44 16.50
CA GLN A 39 -17.27 0.07 16.18
C GLN A 39 -16.66 -0.13 14.78
N GLU A 40 -17.16 0.56 13.75
CA GLU A 40 -16.67 0.51 12.37
C GLU A 40 -15.29 1.19 12.23
N CYS A 41 -15.08 2.32 12.91
CA CYS A 41 -13.75 2.93 13.02
C CYS A 41 -12.76 2.04 13.78
N ARG A 42 -13.23 1.33 14.82
CA ARG A 42 -12.42 0.37 15.57
C ARG A 42 -12.04 -0.84 14.71
N GLU A 43 -12.98 -1.35 13.92
CA GLU A 43 -12.76 -2.48 13.02
C GLU A 43 -11.80 -2.10 11.88
N MET A 44 -12.01 -0.97 11.21
CA MET A 44 -11.07 -0.47 10.19
C MET A 44 -9.66 -0.25 10.75
N ALA A 45 -9.54 0.27 11.98
CA ALA A 45 -8.24 0.43 12.63
C ALA A 45 -7.59 -0.92 12.97
N LEU A 46 -8.35 -1.92 13.43
CA LEU A 46 -7.83 -3.27 13.70
C LEU A 46 -7.42 -4.02 12.42
N GLU A 47 -8.18 -3.83 11.34
CA GLU A 47 -7.94 -4.47 10.05
C GLU A 47 -6.78 -3.82 9.28
N ASN A 48 -6.64 -2.49 9.31
CA ASN A 48 -5.63 -1.75 8.54
C ASN A 48 -4.42 -1.30 9.38
N ASN A 49 -4.31 -1.66 10.65
CA ASN A 49 -3.10 -1.35 11.41
C ASN A 49 -1.92 -2.18 10.87
N ILE A 50 -0.91 -1.49 10.36
CA ILE A 50 0.36 -2.04 9.89
C ILE A 50 0.99 -2.95 10.96
N GLU A 51 0.79 -2.66 12.23
CA GLU A 51 1.24 -3.47 13.38
C GLU A 51 0.60 -4.87 13.41
N SER A 52 -0.66 -5.02 13.00
CA SER A 52 -1.33 -6.32 12.89
C SER A 52 -0.73 -7.14 11.75
N ASN A 53 -0.40 -6.50 10.63
CA ASN A 53 0.28 -7.16 9.52
C ASN A 53 1.71 -7.61 9.92
N ILE A 54 2.44 -6.74 10.62
CA ILE A 54 3.76 -7.08 11.17
C ILE A 54 3.64 -8.26 12.15
N ALA A 55 2.63 -8.29 13.01
CA ALA A 55 2.40 -9.39 13.93
C ALA A 55 2.10 -10.71 13.19
N LYS A 56 1.30 -10.69 12.12
CA LYS A 56 1.05 -11.86 11.26
C LYS A 56 2.34 -12.39 10.62
N GLU A 57 3.16 -11.50 10.06
CA GLU A 57 4.47 -11.86 9.49
C GLU A 57 5.42 -12.43 10.56
N GLN A 58 5.38 -11.90 11.78
CA GLN A 58 6.17 -12.44 12.90
C GLN A 58 5.73 -13.85 13.30
N ILE A 59 4.43 -14.16 13.27
CA ILE A 59 3.91 -15.50 13.53
C ILE A 59 4.43 -16.46 12.45
N THR A 60 4.29 -16.10 11.18
CA THR A 60 4.81 -16.90 10.05
C THR A 60 6.32 -17.13 10.18
N ALA A 61 7.09 -16.10 10.56
CA ALA A 61 8.52 -16.22 10.80
C ALA A 61 8.84 -17.12 12.01
N ALA A 62 8.03 -17.10 13.06
CA ALA A 62 8.18 -18.00 14.21
C ALA A 62 7.93 -19.46 13.80
N ASP A 63 6.92 -19.73 12.98
CA ASP A 63 6.64 -21.06 12.44
C ASP A 63 7.81 -21.58 11.59
N TYR A 64 8.35 -20.73 10.71
CA TYR A 64 9.57 -21.08 9.95
C TYR A 64 10.78 -21.31 10.84
N ARG A 65 10.94 -20.56 11.94
CA ARG A 65 12.00 -20.81 12.93
C ARG A 65 11.84 -22.19 13.56
N VAL A 66 10.63 -22.56 14.01
CA VAL A 66 10.37 -23.88 14.59
C VAL A 66 10.64 -24.99 13.58
N ALA A 67 10.20 -24.82 12.32
CA ALA A 67 10.50 -25.75 11.24
C ALA A 67 12.00 -25.86 10.98
N ALA A 68 12.73 -24.74 10.93
CA ALA A 68 14.18 -24.72 10.76
C ALA A 68 14.92 -25.39 11.94
N TYR A 69 14.47 -25.18 13.19
CA TYR A 69 15.02 -25.90 14.33
C TYR A 69 14.80 -27.41 14.18
N LYS A 70 13.60 -27.84 13.77
CA LYS A 70 13.29 -29.25 13.49
C LYS A 70 14.18 -29.85 12.39
N THR A 71 14.42 -29.13 11.30
CA THR A 71 15.28 -29.62 10.20
C THR A 71 16.76 -29.70 10.57
N ASN A 72 17.22 -28.92 11.55
CA ASN A 72 18.59 -29.03 12.07
C ASN A 72 18.83 -30.30 12.91
N TYR A 73 17.79 -30.99 13.40
CA TYR A 73 17.95 -32.30 14.05
C TYR A 73 18.18 -33.44 13.04
N LEU A 74 17.88 -33.20 11.77
CA LEU A 74 18.05 -34.18 10.71
C LEU A 74 19.41 -33.97 10.01
N PRO A 75 20.04 -35.05 9.48
CA PRO A 75 21.25 -34.90 8.69
C PRO A 75 20.96 -34.06 7.44
N LYS A 76 21.79 -33.02 7.22
CA LYS A 76 21.69 -32.17 6.02
C LYS A 76 22.19 -32.96 4.81
N LEU A 77 21.27 -33.33 3.93
CA LEU A 77 21.60 -33.99 2.68
C LEU A 77 21.98 -32.92 1.64
N SER A 78 23.25 -32.90 1.23
CA SER A 78 23.72 -32.09 0.10
C SER A 78 24.58 -32.96 -0.83
N ALA A 79 24.43 -32.76 -2.14
CA ALA A 79 25.26 -33.40 -3.15
C ALA A 79 26.19 -32.33 -3.72
N ALA A 80 27.50 -32.46 -3.46
CA ALA A 80 28.54 -31.62 -4.03
C ALA A 80 29.55 -32.50 -4.77
N GLY A 81 29.81 -32.19 -6.04
CA GLY A 81 30.84 -32.84 -6.84
C GLY A 81 31.97 -31.85 -7.09
N THR A 82 33.19 -32.18 -6.66
CA THR A 82 34.38 -31.39 -6.95
C THR A 82 35.39 -32.26 -7.67
N TYR A 83 35.88 -31.80 -8.82
CA TYR A 83 36.94 -32.44 -9.59
C TYR A 83 38.18 -31.55 -9.54
N LEU A 84 39.29 -32.06 -9.03
CA LEU A 84 40.57 -31.35 -8.97
C LEU A 84 41.59 -32.10 -9.81
N TYR A 85 42.13 -31.42 -10.83
CA TYR A 85 43.24 -31.93 -11.66
C TYR A 85 44.49 -31.09 -11.37
N SER A 86 45.55 -31.74 -10.90
CA SER A 86 46.85 -31.10 -10.61
C SER A 86 47.94 -31.80 -11.43
N ASP A 87 48.64 -31.04 -12.27
CA ASP A 87 49.82 -31.53 -13.00
C ASP A 87 51.04 -31.42 -12.07
N ALA A 88 51.59 -32.55 -11.65
CA ALA A 88 52.67 -32.64 -10.67
C ALA A 88 54.06 -32.29 -11.26
N LYS A 89 54.15 -31.34 -12.18
CA LYS A 89 55.44 -30.72 -12.55
C LYS A 89 55.76 -29.54 -11.63
N PHE A 90 55.69 -29.79 -10.33
CA PHE A 90 56.27 -28.93 -9.31
C PHE A 90 57.66 -29.48 -8.95
N GLY A 91 58.71 -28.79 -9.40
CA GLY A 91 60.08 -29.04 -8.96
C GLY A 91 60.90 -30.00 -9.83
N ARG A 92 61.30 -29.58 -11.03
CA ARG A 92 62.63 -29.95 -11.55
C ARG A 92 63.58 -28.82 -11.18
N THR A 93 64.04 -28.86 -9.94
CA THR A 93 65.17 -28.06 -9.46
C THR A 93 66.38 -28.40 -10.32
N ILE A 94 67.12 -27.35 -10.68
CA ILE A 94 68.35 -27.37 -11.45
C ILE A 94 69.42 -28.12 -10.64
N GLU A 95 70.01 -29.16 -11.23
CA GLU A 95 71.40 -29.58 -10.99
C GLU A 95 72.21 -29.29 -12.25
#